data_AF-A0AAE1ST73-F1
#
_entry.id   AF-A0AAE1ST73-F1
#
_cell.length_a   1.000
_cell.length_b   1.000
_cell.length_c   1.000
_cell.angle_alpha   90.00
_cell.angle_beta   90.00
_cell.angle_gamma   90.00
#
_symmetry.space_group_name_H-M   'P 1'
#
loop_
_entity.id
_entity.type
_entity.pdbx_description
1 polymer ?
#
loop_
_entity_poly.entity_id
_entity_poly.type
_entity_poly.pdbx_seq_one_letter_code
_entity_poly.pdbx_strand_id
1 'polypeptide(L)'
;MVSLHEYKTDAFTRVALVPYMAISTVVSIAEILKNNGLATEKKIMTSTVDVKEDMRGRPVQKANIEIVLGKTVNFDELMITEQNDGNNLQEQN
;
A
#
# COMPACT_ATOMS: atom_id res chain seq x y z
N MET A 1 21.76 15.28 23.08
CA MET A 1 20.54 15.93 22.56
C MET A 1 20.29 15.33 21.19
N VAL A 2 19.43 14.31 21.11
CA VAL A 2 19.17 13.57 19.87
C VAL A 2 18.24 14.44 19.03
N SER A 3 18.74 14.90 17.88
CA SER A 3 17.97 15.71 16.96
C SER A 3 16.83 14.85 16.41
N LEU A 4 15.61 15.12 16.86
CA LEU A 4 14.38 14.58 16.27
C LEU A 4 14.24 15.23 14.89
N HIS A 5 14.86 14.62 13.89
CA HIS A 5 14.61 14.98 12.51
C HIS A 5 13.12 14.74 12.26
N GLU A 6 12.40 15.81 11.92
CA GLU A 6 10.99 15.77 11.59
C GLU A 6 10.74 14.62 10.61
N TYR A 7 9.91 13.64 11.03
CA TYR A 7 9.27 12.72 10.10
C TYR A 7 8.25 13.53 9.31
N LYS A 8 8.76 14.30 8.34
CA LYS A 8 7.97 14.88 7.26
C LYS A 8 7.19 13.72 6.65
N THR A 9 5.88 13.86 6.65
CA THR A 9 4.89 12.83 6.37
C THR A 9 4.91 12.43 4.90
N ASP A 10 5.89 11.62 4.51
CA ASP A 10 5.90 10.88 3.24
C ASP A 10 5.04 9.61 3.37
N ALA A 11 3.83 9.77 3.92
CA ALA A 11 2.84 8.70 4.03
C ALA A 11 2.37 8.37 2.63
N PHE A 12 3.03 7.40 2.00
CA PHE A 12 2.60 6.82 0.75
C PHE A 12 1.37 5.96 1.04
N THR A 13 0.21 6.45 0.57
CA THR A 13 -0.99 5.65 0.33
C THR A 13 -1.50 4.88 1.56
N ARG A 14 -2.55 5.41 2.21
CA ARG A 14 -3.45 4.54 2.99
C ARG A 14 -4.09 3.58 1.99
N VAL A 15 -3.67 2.32 1.96
CA VAL A 15 -4.44 1.27 1.29
C VAL A 15 -5.63 0.99 2.20
N ALA A 16 -6.63 1.86 2.11
CA ALA A 16 -7.92 1.71 2.75
C ALA A 16 -8.80 0.89 1.82
N LEU A 17 -9.52 -0.06 2.41
CA LEU A 17 -10.43 -0.95 1.72
C LEU A 17 -11.48 -0.14 0.93
N VAL A 18 -11.33 -0.04 -0.39
CA VAL A 18 -12.49 0.16 -1.28
C VAL A 18 -13.35 -1.10 -1.13
N PRO A 19 -14.69 -1.00 -1.03
CA PRO A 19 -15.61 -2.11 -0.67
C PRO A 19 -15.53 -3.37 -1.56
N TYR A 20 -14.63 -3.40 -2.54
CA TYR A 20 -14.47 -4.41 -3.57
C TYR A 20 -13.07 -5.05 -3.60
N MET A 21 -12.10 -4.62 -2.79
CA MET A 21 -10.74 -5.19 -2.83
C MET A 21 -10.55 -6.29 -1.79
N ALA A 22 -10.07 -7.45 -2.22
CA ALA A 22 -9.82 -8.58 -1.33
C ALA A 22 -8.60 -8.33 -0.43
N ILE A 23 -8.67 -8.79 0.82
CA ILE A 23 -7.57 -8.70 1.79
C ILE A 23 -6.28 -9.32 1.23
N SER A 24 -6.38 -10.45 0.52
CA SER A 24 -5.23 -11.10 -0.11
C SER A 24 -4.51 -10.16 -1.09
N THR A 25 -5.26 -9.44 -1.92
CA THR A 25 -4.68 -8.47 -2.87
C THR A 25 -3.95 -7.34 -2.15
N VAL A 26 -4.54 -6.81 -1.07
CA VAL A 26 -3.90 -5.76 -0.26
C VAL A 26 -2.59 -6.25 0.35
N VAL A 27 -2.60 -7.46 0.92
CA VAL A 27 -1.40 -8.09 1.50
C VAL A 27 -0.34 -8.31 0.42
N SER A 28 -0.70 -8.89 -0.73
CA SER A 28 0.24 -9.14 -1.81
C SER A 28 0.86 -7.86 -2.37
N ILE A 29 0.10 -6.78 -2.54
CA ILE A 29 0.66 -5.50 -2.98
C ILE A 29 1.67 -4.96 -1.95
N ALA A 30 1.31 -4.98 -0.66
CA ALA A 30 2.21 -4.52 0.39
C ALA A 30 3.50 -5.35 0.47
N GLU A 31 3.40 -6.67 0.26
CA GLU A 31 4.55 -7.57 0.18
C GLU A 31 5.44 -7.25 -1.02
N ILE A 32 4.87 -7.11 -2.23
CA ILE A 32 5.64 -6.77 -3.45
C ILE A 32 6.39 -5.45 -3.26
N LEU A 33 5.71 -4.41 -2.76
CA LEU A 33 6.33 -3.10 -2.55
C LEU A 33 7.47 -3.13 -1.53
N LYS A 34 7.35 -3.91 -0.46
CA LYS A 34 8.41 -4.08 0.53
C LYS A 34 9.58 -4.89 -0.03
N ASN A 35 9.31 -5.99 -0.73
CA ASN A 35 10.33 -6.87 -1.29
C ASN A 35 11.16 -6.17 -2.37
N ASN A 36 10.54 -5.28 -3.14
CA ASN A 36 11.23 -4.47 -4.15
C ASN A 36 11.95 -3.25 -3.56
N GLY A 37 11.98 -3.09 -2.23
CA GLY A 37 12.64 -1.97 -1.58
C GLY A 37 11.98 -0.61 -1.81
N LEU A 38 10.74 -0.57 -2.31
CA LEU A 38 9.99 0.65 -2.61
C LEU A 38 9.29 1.21 -1.35
N ALA A 39 8.87 0.33 -0.45
CA ALA A 39 8.10 0.72 0.72
C ALA A 39 8.63 0.10 2.01
N THR A 40 8.40 0.79 3.12
CA THR A 40 8.56 0.27 4.47
C THR A 40 7.21 0.28 5.19
N GLU A 41 6.87 -0.78 5.92
CA GLU A 41 5.65 -0.77 6.73
C GLU A 41 5.76 0.19 7.90
N LYS A 42 4.68 0.93 8.14
CA LYS A 42 4.54 1.82 9.29
C LYS A 42 3.49 1.32 10.26
N LYS A 43 2.42 0.70 9.76
CA LYS A 43 1.32 0.16 10.56
C LYS A 43 0.60 -0.92 9.78
N ILE A 44 0.23 -2.01 10.47
CA ILE A 44 -0.71 -3.02 9.98
C ILE A 44 -1.77 -3.20 11.06
N MET A 45 -3.05 -3.07 10.70
CA MET A 45 -4.16 -3.21 11.63
C MET A 45 -5.27 -4.01 10.98
N THR A 46 -5.81 -4.97 11.71
CA THR A 46 -7.01 -5.72 11.32
C THR A 46 -8.17 -5.34 12.24
N SER A 47 -9.38 -5.35 11.69
CA SER A 47 -10.61 -5.09 12.42
C SER A 47 -11.78 -5.77 11.73
N THR A 48 -12.97 -5.70 12.31
CA THR A 48 -14.21 -6.05 11.62
C THR A 48 -15.09 -4.81 11.50
N VAL A 49 -15.85 -4.73 10.41
CA VAL A 49 -16.84 -3.68 10.18
C VAL A 49 -18.20 -4.33 9.92
N ASP A 50 -19.24 -3.79 10.55
CA ASP A 50 -20.62 -4.21 10.30
C ASP A 50 -21.07 -3.64 8.96
N VAL A 51 -21.31 -4.53 7.99
CA VAL A 51 -21.84 -4.16 6.68
C VAL A 51 -23.32 -4.52 6.66
N LYS A 52 -24.17 -3.50 6.45
CA LYS A 52 -25.58 -3.71 6.18
C LYS A 52 -25.71 -4.33 4.79
N GLU A 53 -26.16 -5.58 4.73
CA GLU A 53 -26.50 -6.24 3.48
C GLU A 53 -28.01 -6.14 3.29
N ASP A 54 -28.44 -5.29 2.35
CA ASP A 54 -29.85 -4.92 2.12
C ASP A 54 -30.76 -6.13 1.85
N MET A 55 -30.18 -7.27 1.48
CA MET A 55 -30.90 -8.49 1.12
C MET A 55 -31.27 -9.39 2.30
N ARG A 56 -30.62 -9.26 3.46
CA ARG A 56 -30.80 -10.21 4.59
C ARG A 56 -31.19 -9.56 5.91
N GLY A 57 -31.25 -8.23 5.99
CA GLY A 57 -31.72 -7.46 7.15
C GLY A 57 -30.87 -7.58 8.42
N ARG A 58 -29.91 -8.50 8.46
CA ARG A 58 -28.92 -8.64 9.55
C ARG A 58 -27.57 -8.08 9.08
N PRO A 59 -26.91 -7.22 9.87
CA PRO A 59 -25.55 -6.79 9.56
C PRO A 59 -24.60 -7.98 9.56
N VAL A 60 -23.72 -8.02 8.57
CA VAL A 60 -22.66 -9.04 8.46
C VAL A 60 -21.34 -8.38 8.83
N GLN A 61 -20.61 -8.96 9.77
CA GLN A 61 -19.25 -8.54 10.07
C GLN A 61 -18.30 -8.96 8.94
N LYS A 62 -17.67 -7.98 8.30
CA LYS A 62 -16.60 -8.22 7.32
C LYS A 62 -15.26 -7.85 7.93
N ALA A 63 -14.23 -8.65 7.65
CA ALA A 63 -12.87 -8.32 8.02
C ALA A 63 -12.38 -7.10 7.23
N ASN A 64 -11.62 -6.26 7.90
CA ASN A 64 -11.00 -5.06 7.37
C ASN A 64 -9.51 -5.08 7.72
N ILE A 65 -8.67 -4.64 6.79
CA ILE A 65 -7.23 -4.52 6.97
C ILE A 65 -6.81 -3.11 6.55
N GLU A 66 -6.01 -2.45 7.40
CA GLU A 66 -5.35 -1.18 7.11
C GLU A 66 -3.84 -1.45 7.11
N ILE A 67 -3.20 -1.22 5.96
CA ILE A 67 -1.74 -1.24 5.84
C ILE A 67 -1.29 0.17 5.48
N VAL A 68 -0.44 0.75 6.33
CA VAL A 68 0.21 2.04 6.11
C VAL A 68 1.65 1.78 5.72
N LEU A 69 2.01 2.25 4.53
CA LEU A 69 3.36 2.17 4.00
C LEU A 69 3.99 3.57 3.99
N GLY A 70 5.30 3.64 4.16
CA GLY A 70 6.10 4.84 3.92
C GLY A 70 7.01 4.60 2.72
N LYS A 71 7.29 5.65 1.95
CA LYS A 71 8.33 5.57 0.91
C LYS A 71 9.68 5.22 1.54
N THR A 72 10.48 4.43 0.84
CA THR A 72 11.90 4.31 1.13
C THR A 72 12.67 5.47 0.51
N VAL A 73 13.90 5.69 0.96
CA VAL A 73 14.77 6.75 0.42
C VAL A 73 15.12 6.53 -1.06
N ASN A 74 15.07 5.28 -1.51
CA ASN A 74 15.34 4.87 -2.89
C ASN A 74 14.09 4.89 -3.79
N PHE A 75 12.90 5.21 -3.27
CA PHE A 75 11.66 5.08 -4.02
C PHE A 75 11.68 5.88 -5.32
N ASP A 76 12.03 7.16 -5.27
CA ASP A 76 11.99 8.02 -6.46
C ASP A 76 13.08 7.63 -7.47
N GLU A 77 14.25 7.17 -7.01
CA GLU A 77 15.33 6.64 -7.86
C GLU A 77 14.90 5.36 -8.58
N LEU A 78 14.34 4.39 -7.85
CA LEU A 78 13.86 3.12 -8.40
C LEU A 78 12.70 3.33 -9.39
N MET A 79 11.86 4.35 -9.19
CA MET A 79 10.80 4.68 -10.16
C MET A 79 11.37 5.24 -11.46
N ILE A 80 12.46 6.00 -11.40
CA ILE A 80 13.14 6.54 -12.58
C ILE A 80 13.88 5.44 -13.34
N THR A 81 14.55 4.51 -12.65
CA THR A 81 15.26 3.40 -13.30
C THR A 81 14.30 2.52 -14.10
N GLU A 82 13.17 2.14 -13.52
CA GLU A 82 12.16 1.30 -14.20
C GLU A 82 11.51 2.01 -15.41
N GLN A 83 11.36 3.34 -15.35
CA GLN A 83 10.86 4.13 -16.49
C GLN A 83 11.86 4.18 -17.66
N ASN A 84 13.16 4.28 -17.37
CA ASN A 84 14.20 4.32 -18.39
C ASN A 84 14.38 2.96 -19.08
N ASP A 85 14.30 1.87 -18.32
CA ASP A 85 14.40 0.51 -18.87
C ASP A 85 13.18 0.19 -19.77
N GLY A 86 11.99 0.72 -19.46
CA GLY A 86 10.80 0.56 -20.30
C GLY A 86 10.82 1.33 -21.62
N ASN A 87 11.59 2.42 -21.72
CA ASN A 87 11.72 3.22 -22.94
C ASN A 87 12.77 2.65 -23.90
N ASN A 88 13.84 2.04 -23.40
CA ASN A 88 14.87 1.40 -24.22
C ASN A 88 14.38 0.14 -24.99
N LEU A 89 13.22 -0.41 -24.62
CA LEU A 89 12.59 -1.54 -25.32
C LEU A 89 11.72 -1.11 -26.51
N GLN A 90 11.39 0.17 -26.65
CA GLN A 90 10.52 0.68 -27.72
C GLN A 90 11.31 1.26 -28.92
N GLU A 91 12.60 1.55 -28.76
CA GLU A 91 13.46 2.10 -29.83
C GLU A 91 14.21 1.04 -30.65
N GLN A 92 13.98 -0.26 -30.39
CA GLN A 92 14.61 -1.37 -31.12
C GLN A 92 13.65 -2.05 -32.14
N ASN A 93 12.75 -1.29 -32.77
CA ASN A 93 11.89 -1.82 -33.83
C ASN A 93 11.69 -0.84 -35.00
#